data_AF-A0A967KV94-F1
#
_entry.id   AF-A0A967KV94-F1
#
_cell.length_a   1.000
_cell.length_b   1.000
_cell.length_c   1.000
_cell.angle_alpha   90.00
_cell.angle_beta   90.00
_cell.angle_gamma   90.00
#
_symmetry.space_group_name_H-M   'P 1'
#
loop_
_entity.id
_entity.type
_entity.pdbx_description
1 polymer ?
#
loop_
_entity_poly.entity_id
_entity_poly.type
_entity_poly.pdbx_seq_one_letter_code
_entity_poly.pdbx_strand_id
1 'polypeptide(L)'
;AASAIGAKFLSGIEKALVIDIGGTTTDIALLDQGKLKINESGTMVGEYDTAVRAADIRSIGLGGDSFLHLDAENNLKIGPERVVPLAYLAYEHPTVWENLKTLTKTLFA
;
A
#
# COMPACT_ATOMS: atom_id res chain seq x y z
N ALA A 1 -9.47 -6.46 2.93
CA ALA A 1 -10.26 -7.60 3.50
C ALA A 1 -10.18 -8.86 2.63
N ALA A 2 -10.62 -8.80 1.36
CA ALA A 2 -10.51 -9.94 0.44
C ALA A 2 -9.06 -10.42 0.25
N SER A 3 -8.11 -9.49 0.13
CA SER A 3 -6.67 -9.78 0.06
C SER A 3 -6.18 -10.60 1.26
N ALA A 4 -6.59 -10.25 2.48
CA ALA A 4 -6.21 -10.99 3.69
C ALA A 4 -6.84 -12.38 3.79
N ILE A 5 -8.09 -12.55 3.34
CA ILE A 5 -8.71 -13.87 3.22
C ILE A 5 -7.98 -14.71 2.17
N GLY A 6 -7.63 -14.10 1.03
CA GLY A 6 -6.82 -14.73 -0.02
C GLY A 6 -5.45 -15.17 0.48
N ALA A 7 -4.76 -14.31 1.25
CA ALA A 7 -3.48 -14.64 1.87
C ALA A 7 -3.58 -15.87 2.79
N LYS A 8 -4.63 -15.94 3.64
CA LYS A 8 -4.91 -17.12 4.47
C LYS A 8 -5.12 -18.37 3.62
N PHE A 9 -5.94 -18.25 2.58
CA PHE A 9 -6.27 -19.38 1.70
C PHE A 9 -5.05 -19.93 0.97
N LEU A 10 -4.19 -19.05 0.43
CA LEU A 10 -3.03 -19.44 -0.36
C LEU A 10 -1.85 -19.92 0.50
N SER A 11 -1.65 -19.30 1.67
CA SER A 11 -0.51 -19.64 2.53
C SER A 11 -0.79 -20.78 3.50
N GLY A 12 -2.05 -21.02 3.86
CA GLY A 12 -2.43 -21.97 4.92
C GLY A 12 -1.97 -21.53 6.32
N ILE A 13 -1.45 -20.31 6.49
CA ILE A 13 -0.99 -19.80 7.77
C ILE A 13 -2.19 -19.34 8.59
N GLU A 14 -2.28 -19.83 9.83
CA GLU A 14 -3.41 -19.57 10.72
C GLU A 14 -3.22 -18.32 11.60
N LYS A 15 -1.97 -17.87 11.79
CA LYS A 15 -1.65 -16.67 12.58
C LYS A 15 -0.61 -15.83 11.86
N ALA A 16 -1.04 -14.67 11.36
CA ALA A 16 -0.21 -13.82 10.52
C ALA A 16 -0.64 -12.36 10.58
N LEU A 17 0.29 -11.46 10.30
CA LEU A 17 -0.02 -10.11 9.87
C LEU A 17 -0.06 -10.10 8.35
N VAL A 18 -1.22 -9.77 7.77
CA VAL A 18 -1.33 -9.53 6.32
C VAL A 18 -1.11 -8.05 6.07
N ILE A 19 -0.17 -7.73 5.20
CA ILE A 19 0.14 -6.37 4.76
C ILE A 19 -0.10 -6.31 3.26
N ASP A 20 -1.11 -5.56 2.85
CA ASP A 20 -1.50 -5.34 1.46
C ASP A 20 -1.09 -3.92 1.06
N ILE A 21 -0.02 -3.81 0.27
CA ILE A 21 0.55 -2.53 -0.16
C ILE A 21 0.10 -2.25 -1.58
N GLY A 22 -0.74 -1.23 -1.73
CA GLY A 22 -1.15 -0.70 -3.02
C GLY A 22 -0.29 0.46 -3.51
N GLY A 23 -0.79 1.17 -4.51
CA GLY A 23 -0.19 2.42 -4.98
C GLY A 23 -0.20 3.51 -3.90
N THR A 24 -1.37 3.80 -3.32
CA THR A 24 -1.52 4.93 -2.38
C THR A 24 -1.56 4.50 -0.91
N THR A 25 -2.13 3.33 -0.62
CA THR A 25 -2.40 2.90 0.75
C THR A 25 -1.77 1.56 1.06
N THR A 26 -1.53 1.34 2.35
CA THR A 26 -1.15 0.05 2.92
C THR A 26 -2.22 -0.37 3.92
N ASP A 27 -2.84 -1.51 3.67
CA ASP A 27 -3.83 -2.11 4.57
C ASP A 27 -3.18 -3.23 5.38
N ILE A 28 -3.38 -3.19 6.70
CA ILE A 28 -2.81 -4.13 7.65
C ILE A 28 -3.95 -4.85 8.37
N ALA A 29 -3.94 -6.18 8.30
CA ALA A 29 -4.95 -7.03 8.94
C ALA A 29 -4.29 -8.13 9.78
N LEU A 30 -4.79 -8.32 11.00
CA LEU A 30 -4.37 -9.44 11.84
C LEU A 30 -5.25 -10.66 11.55
N LEU A 31 -4.59 -11.74 11.17
CA LEU A 31 -5.16 -13.08 11.15
C LEU A 31 -4.77 -13.80 12.44
N ASP A 32 -5.75 -14.29 13.19
CA ASP A 32 -5.55 -15.10 14.37
C ASP A 32 -6.51 -16.30 14.35
N GLN A 33 -5.98 -17.50 14.59
CA GLN A 33 -6.73 -18.75 14.50
C GLN A 33 -7.51 -18.91 13.17
N GLY A 34 -6.88 -18.49 12.06
CA GLY A 34 -7.42 -18.62 10.71
C GLY A 34 -8.52 -17.62 10.38
N LYS A 35 -8.81 -16.66 11.28
CA LYS A 35 -9.87 -15.69 11.14
C LYS A 35 -9.31 -14.27 11.20
N LEU A 36 -9.93 -13.40 10.41
CA LEU A 36 -9.71 -11.97 10.57
C LEU A 36 -10.36 -11.52 11.87
N LYS A 37 -9.66 -10.67 12.61
CA LYS A 37 -10.25 -9.98 13.74
C LYS A 37 -11.42 -9.11 13.25
N ILE A 38 -12.55 -9.21 13.94
CA ILE A 38 -13.75 -8.42 13.66
C ILE A 38 -13.90 -7.38 14.77
N ASN A 39 -14.19 -6.14 14.37
CA ASN A 39 -14.59 -5.11 15.31
C ASN A 39 -16.13 -5.13 15.43
N GLU A 40 -16.62 -5.56 16.59
CA GLU A 40 -18.06 -5.71 16.88
C GLU A 40 -18.79 -4.36 17.02
N SER A 41 -18.11 -3.32 17.51
CA SER A 41 -18.62 -1.95 17.57
C SER A 41 -18.60 -1.24 16.21
N GLY A 42 -17.96 -1.85 15.22
CA GLY A 42 -17.75 -1.33 13.88
C GLY A 42 -16.46 -0.52 13.72
N THR A 43 -16.16 -0.08 12.50
CA THR A 43 -14.85 0.48 12.12
C THR A 43 -14.95 1.96 11.76
N MET A 44 -13.82 2.66 11.82
CA MET A 44 -13.70 4.04 11.39
C MET A 44 -13.55 4.12 9.88
N VAL A 45 -14.40 4.91 9.21
CA VAL A 45 -14.31 5.22 7.78
C VAL A 45 -14.18 6.72 7.63
N GLY A 46 -12.98 7.19 7.26
CA GLY A 46 -12.65 8.61 7.31
C GLY A 46 -12.67 9.11 8.77
N GLU A 47 -13.53 10.07 9.07
CA GLU A 47 -13.71 10.63 10.42
C GLU A 47 -14.91 10.01 11.17
N TYR A 48 -15.61 9.03 10.57
CA TYR A 48 -16.87 8.52 11.10
C TYR A 48 -16.74 7.10 11.62
N ASP A 49 -17.25 6.86 12.83
CA ASP A 49 -17.45 5.52 13.35
C ASP A 49 -18.71 4.90 12.75
N THR A 50 -18.55 3.71 12.17
CA THR A 50 -19.67 2.92 11.67
C THR A 50 -20.17 1.99 12.76
N ALA A 51 -21.48 1.75 12.85
CA ALA A 51 -22.08 0.81 13.81
C ALA A 51 -22.29 -0.60 13.22
N VAL A 52 -21.46 -0.99 12.23
CA VAL A 52 -21.59 -2.26 11.50
C VAL A 52 -20.36 -3.10 11.75
N ARG A 53 -20.57 -4.37 12.12
CA ARG A 53 -19.48 -5.35 12.29
C ARG A 53 -18.61 -5.40 11.03
N ALA A 54 -17.34 -5.09 11.19
CA ALA A 54 -16.39 -4.99 10.08
C ALA A 54 -15.07 -5.69 10.43
N ALA A 55 -14.33 -6.08 9.40
CA ALA A 55 -12.96 -6.54 9.60
C ALA A 55 -12.12 -5.43 10.22
N ASP A 56 -11.41 -5.74 11.30
CA ASP A 56 -10.48 -4.83 11.96
C ASP A 56 -9.21 -4.72 11.11
N ILE A 57 -9.22 -3.76 10.19
CA ILE A 57 -8.15 -3.45 9.26
C ILE A 57 -7.67 -2.04 9.53
N ARG A 58 -6.35 -1.86 9.63
CA ARG A 58 -5.73 -0.54 9.74
C ARG A 58 -5.16 -0.14 8.39
N SER A 59 -5.61 1.00 7.89
CA SER A 59 -5.11 1.58 6.64
C SER A 59 -4.16 2.74 6.94
N ILE A 60 -3.03 2.77 6.26
CA ILE A 60 -2.05 3.86 6.31
C ILE A 60 -1.95 4.45 4.90
N GLY A 61 -1.90 5.78 4.80
CA GLY A 61 -1.73 6.53 3.54
C GLY A 61 -0.30 6.48 3.01
N LEU A 62 0.30 5.29 2.98
CA LEU A 62 1.61 5.03 2.42
C LEU A 62 1.48 3.85 1.45
N GLY A 63 1.88 4.05 0.21
CA GLY A 63 1.98 3.01 -0.81
C GLY A 63 3.12 3.26 -1.79
N GLY A 64 3.14 2.52 -2.90
CA GLY A 64 4.17 2.63 -3.93
C GLY A 64 4.28 3.97 -4.66
N ASP A 65 3.26 4.83 -4.58
CA ASP A 65 3.25 6.18 -5.15
C ASP A 65 3.58 7.28 -4.14
N SER A 66 3.92 6.94 -2.89
CA SER A 66 4.28 7.94 -1.88
C SER A 66 5.55 8.69 -2.26
N PHE A 67 5.52 10.02 -2.16
CA PHE A 67 6.67 10.86 -2.47
C PHE A 67 7.75 10.72 -1.40
N LEU A 68 8.97 10.43 -1.82
CA LEU A 68 10.15 10.42 -0.95
C LEU A 68 10.85 11.78 -1.05
N HIS A 69 11.04 12.44 0.07
CA HIS A 69 11.76 13.72 0.12
C HIS A 69 12.53 13.88 1.42
N LEU A 70 13.47 14.82 1.43
CA LEU A 70 14.13 15.27 2.65
C LEU A 70 13.40 16.49 3.20
N ASP A 71 13.28 16.59 4.53
CA ASP A 71 12.85 17.83 5.17
C ASP A 71 14.01 18.83 5.32
N ALA A 72 13.75 19.99 5.92
CA ALA A 72 14.76 21.04 6.12
C ALA A 72 15.95 20.61 6.99
N GLU A 73 15.80 19.53 7.76
CA GLU A 73 16.80 18.96 8.66
C GLU A 73 17.53 17.76 8.03
N ASN A 74 17.29 17.48 6.74
CA ASN A 74 17.78 16.31 6.01
C ASN A 74 17.25 14.96 6.52
N ASN A 75 16.10 14.92 7.20
CA ASN A 75 15.45 13.66 7.53
C ASN A 75 14.62 13.17 6.34
N LEU A 76 14.68 11.86 6.08
CA LEU A 76 13.81 11.22 5.09
C LEU A 76 12.34 11.28 5.55
N LYS A 77 11.49 11.80 4.67
CA LYS A 77 10.03 11.80 4.77
C LYS A 77 9.43 11.01 3.62
N ILE A 78 8.27 10.41 3.89
CA ILE A 78 7.52 9.56 2.97
C ILE A 78 6.08 10.04 2.99
N GLY A 79 5.57 10.53 1.86
CA GLY A 79 4.25 11.15 1.76
C GLY A 79 4.14 12.45 2.59
N PRO A 80 2.92 13.00 2.74
CA PRO A 80 1.64 12.49 2.22
C PRO A 80 1.43 12.72 0.72
N GLU A 81 2.30 13.51 0.08
CA GLU A 81 2.25 13.73 -1.36
C GLU A 81 2.52 12.44 -2.14
N ARG A 82 2.01 12.41 -3.37
CA ARG A 82 2.15 11.27 -4.28
C ARG A 82 2.87 11.68 -5.55
N VAL A 83 3.57 10.73 -6.15
CA VAL A 83 4.20 10.87 -7.46
C VAL A 83 3.41 10.12 -8.52
N VAL A 84 3.56 10.53 -9.78
CA VAL A 84 3.00 9.79 -10.90
C VAL A 84 3.86 8.55 -11.14
N PRO A 85 3.28 7.33 -11.17
CA PRO A 85 4.03 6.12 -11.47
C PRO A 85 4.71 6.21 -12.84
N LEU A 86 5.99 5.85 -12.92
CA LEU A 86 6.79 5.95 -14.15
C LEU A 86 6.19 5.18 -15.33
N ALA A 87 5.55 4.04 -15.07
CA ALA A 87 4.86 3.26 -16.09
C ALA A 87 3.71 4.05 -16.75
N TYR A 88 2.94 4.78 -15.94
CA TYR A 88 1.86 5.64 -16.46
C TYR A 88 2.42 6.88 -17.16
N LEU A 89 3.43 7.53 -16.56
CA LEU A 89 4.07 8.70 -17.18
C LEU A 89 4.70 8.37 -18.54
N ALA A 90 5.30 7.18 -18.68
CA ALA A 90 5.87 6.70 -19.93
C ALA A 90 4.80 6.35 -20.98
N TYR A 91 3.62 5.92 -20.55
CA TYR A 91 2.48 5.68 -21.43
C TYR A 91 1.94 7.00 -22.01
N GLU A 92 1.78 8.03 -21.19
CA GLU A 92 1.28 9.35 -21.61
C GLU A 92 2.33 10.14 -22.41
N HIS A 93 3.61 9.95 -22.11
CA HIS A 93 4.72 10.70 -22.72
C HIS A 93 5.80 9.76 -23.28
N PRO A 94 5.78 9.46 -24.59
CA PRO A 94 6.74 8.55 -25.21
C PRO A 94 8.22 8.93 -25.02
N THR A 95 8.51 10.22 -24.84
CA THR A 95 9.89 10.69 -24.54
C THR A 95 10.40 10.18 -23.20
N VAL A 96 9.53 10.04 -22.19
CA VAL A 96 9.89 9.47 -20.89
C VAL A 96 10.27 8.00 -21.04
N TRP A 97 9.55 7.25 -21.86
CA TRP A 97 9.87 5.85 -22.16
C TRP A 97 11.27 5.69 -22.76
N GLU A 98 11.64 6.53 -23.73
CA GLU A 98 12.98 6.49 -24.34
C GLU A 98 14.09 6.85 -23.34
N ASN A 99 13.84 7.80 -22.43
CA ASN A 99 14.77 8.13 -21.36
C ASN A 99 14.96 6.96 -20.38
N LEU A 100 13.86 6.29 -19.98
CA LEU A 100 13.92 5.12 -19.09
C LEU A 100 14.68 3.94 -19.70
N LYS A 101 14.54 3.70 -21.02
CA LYS A 101 15.35 2.70 -21.74
C LYS A 101 16.85 3.01 -21.73
N THR A 102 17.21 4.29 -21.75
CA THR A 102 18.62 4.70 -21.71
C THR A 102 19.22 4.42 -20.34
N LEU A 103 18.51 4.79 -19.26
CA LEU A 103 18.93 4.55 -17.87
C LEU A 103 19.15 3.07 -17.56
N THR A 104 18.28 2.19 -18.04
CA THR A 104 18.40 0.74 -17.82
C THR A 104 19.62 0.14 -18.53
N LYS A 105 20.02 0.64 -19.70
CA LYS A 105 21.24 0.18 -20.38
C LYS A 105 22.52 0.59 -19.64
N THR A 106 22.50 1.71 -18.91
CA THR A 106 23.66 2.19 -18.15
C THR A 106 23.78 1.53 -16.77
N LEU A 107 22.67 1.07 -16.19
CA LEU A 107 22.64 0.42 -14.87
C LEU A 107 23.02 -1.08 -14.90
N PHE A 108 22.97 -1.72 -16.07
CA PHE A 108 23.25 -3.15 -16.26
C PHE A 108 24.40 -3.43 -17.25
N ALA A 109 25.19 -2.42 -17.60
CA ALA A 109 26.44 -2.54 -18.35
C ALA A 109 27.63 -2.23 -17.42
#